data_AF-A0A815M6A2-F1
#
_entry.id   AF-A0A815M6A2-F1
#
_cell.length_a   1.000
_cell.length_b   1.000
_cell.length_c   1.000
_cell.angle_alpha   90.00
_cell.angle_beta   90.00
_cell.angle_gamma   90.00
#
_symmetry.space_group_name_H-M   'P 1'
#
loop_
_entity.id
_entity.type
_entity.pdbx_description
1 polymer ?
#
loop_
_entity_poly.entity_id
_entity_poly.type
_entity_poly.pdbx_seq_one_letter_code
_entity_poly.pdbx_strand_id
1 'polypeptide(L)'
;MTDINSIKPGTVFAWFMLVLIVRRIVLIVMLIVTKQKTSPGLPPPDTSDRPTRINGAIRNDSENDAYFLILYLGTAIFSYSVNADIVRMIVYGAVYLTTRSIHSVMFILALQPHRMLAFLFGLLCTFAMSLDLVITMSRTTN
;
A
#
# COMPACT_ATOMS: atom_id res chain seq x y z
N MET A 1 5.26 -20.19 20.35
CA MET A 1 6.01 -18.94 20.03
C MET A 1 6.94 -19.27 18.88
N THR A 2 6.64 -18.78 17.68
CA THR A 2 7.53 -18.91 16.52
C THR A 2 8.76 -18.07 16.77
N ASP A 3 9.93 -18.71 16.71
CA ASP A 3 11.22 -18.05 16.86
C ASP A 3 11.38 -17.05 15.71
N ILE A 4 11.50 -15.75 16.00
CA ILE A 4 11.63 -14.69 14.98
C ILE A 4 12.82 -14.97 14.05
N ASN A 5 13.82 -15.71 14.56
CA ASN A 5 15.00 -16.16 13.83
C ASN A 5 14.71 -17.10 12.65
N SER A 6 13.50 -17.69 12.55
CA SER A 6 13.14 -18.58 11.42
C SER A 6 12.43 -17.85 10.28
N ILE A 7 12.11 -16.56 10.43
CA ILE A 7 11.33 -15.81 9.45
C ILE A 7 12.24 -15.40 8.30
N LYS A 8 11.93 -15.83 7.08
CA LYS A 8 12.68 -15.43 5.89
C LYS A 8 12.13 -14.11 5.34
N PRO A 9 12.97 -13.21 4.77
CA PRO A 9 12.52 -12.00 4.09
C PRO A 9 11.43 -12.25 3.05
N GLY A 10 11.56 -13.34 2.28
CA GLY A 10 10.53 -13.75 1.30
C GLY A 10 9.18 -14.10 1.91
N THR A 11 9.15 -14.62 3.15
CA THR A 11 7.89 -14.88 3.88
C THR A 11 7.21 -13.57 4.27
N VAL A 12 7.98 -12.57 4.71
CA VAL A 12 7.46 -11.22 5.02
C VAL A 12 6.91 -10.56 3.76
N PHE A 13 7.62 -10.68 2.64
CA PHE A 13 7.16 -10.22 1.32
C PHE A 13 5.82 -10.85 0.94
N ALA A 14 5.70 -12.18 1.06
CA ALA A 14 4.47 -12.90 0.73
C ALA A 14 3.28 -12.47 1.61
N TRP A 15 3.49 -12.32 2.92
CA TRP A 15 2.45 -11.82 3.83
C TRP A 15 2.02 -10.40 3.48
N PHE A 16 2.97 -9.52 3.18
CA PHE A 16 2.67 -8.16 2.77
C PHE A 16 1.85 -8.11 1.47
N MET A 17 2.24 -8.91 0.47
CA MET A 17 1.48 -9.09 -0.78
C MET A 17 0.04 -9.56 -0.51
N LEU A 18 -0.14 -10.55 0.36
CA LEU A 18 -1.46 -11.05 0.72
C LEU A 18 -2.33 -9.94 1.32
N VAL A 19 -1.78 -9.14 2.23
CA VAL A 19 -2.51 -8.03 2.86
C VAL A 19 -2.89 -6.95 1.84
N LEU A 20 -2.01 -6.63 0.89
CA LEU A 20 -2.32 -5.70 -0.20
C LEU A 20 -3.45 -6.23 -1.10
N ILE A 21 -3.44 -7.53 -1.43
CA ILE A 21 -4.52 -8.16 -2.21
C ILE A 21 -5.85 -8.08 -1.44
N VAL A 22 -5.86 -8.39 -0.15
CA VAL A 22 -7.06 -8.28 0.69
C VAL A 22 -7.59 -6.84 0.69
N ARG A 23 -6.72 -5.84 0.91
CA ARG A 23 -7.09 -4.42 0.82
C ARG A 23 -7.69 -4.06 -0.54
N ARG A 24 -7.11 -4.58 -1.63
CA ARG A 24 -7.61 -4.35 -3.00
C ARG A 24 -9.00 -4.94 -3.20
N ILE A 25 -9.24 -6.16 -2.72
CA ILE A 25 -10.55 -6.81 -2.78
C ILE A 25 -11.59 -5.97 -2.03
N VAL A 26 -11.27 -5.45 -0.85
CA VAL A 26 -12.19 -4.58 -0.07
C VAL A 26 -12.62 -3.36 -0.89
N LEU A 27 -11.68 -2.66 -1.54
CA LEU A 27 -12.00 -1.49 -2.38
C LEU A 27 -12.86 -1.85 -3.59
N ILE A 28 -12.59 -2.99 -4.24
CA ILE A 28 -13.39 -3.48 -5.38
C ILE A 28 -14.82 -3.83 -4.92
N VAL A 29 -14.98 -4.50 -3.79
CA VAL A 29 -16.30 -4.82 -3.22
C VAL A 29 -17.06 -3.53 -2.91
N MET A 30 -16.41 -2.52 -2.30
CA MET A 30 -17.03 -1.21 -2.07
C MET A 30 -17.47 -0.54 -3.38
N LEU A 31 -16.68 -0.63 -4.45
CA LEU A 31 -17.06 -0.11 -5.77
C LEU A 31 -18.32 -0.80 -6.32
N ILE A 32 -18.39 -2.13 -6.22
CA ILE A 32 -19.54 -2.92 -6.69
C ILE A 32 -20.80 -2.54 -5.91
N VAL A 33 -20.72 -2.52 -4.58
CA VAL A 33 -21.85 -2.19 -3.70
C VAL A 33 -22.34 -0.75 -3.93
N THR A 34 -21.43 0.20 -4.13
CA THR A 34 -21.81 1.60 -4.40
C THR A 34 -22.43 1.76 -5.78
N LYS A 35 -21.92 1.08 -6.82
CA LYS A 35 -22.53 1.09 -8.15
C LYS A 35 -23.94 0.49 -8.17
N GLN A 36 -24.17 -0.60 -7.44
CA GLN A 36 -25.51 -1.21 -7.32
C GLN A 36 -26.54 -0.29 -6.68
N LYS A 37 -26.13 0.53 -5.71
CA LYS A 37 -27.01 1.50 -5.05
C LYS A 37 -27.41 2.68 -5.94
N THR A 38 -26.71 2.93 -7.04
CA THR A 38 -26.96 4.06 -7.97
C THR A 38 -27.88 3.68 -9.14
N SER A 39 -28.78 2.69 -8.95
CA SER A 39 -29.70 2.18 -9.99
C SER A 39 -30.61 3.27 -10.61
N PRO A 40 -31.01 3.17 -11.89
CA PRO A 40 -31.57 4.27 -12.67
C PRO A 40 -33.03 4.54 -12.28
N GLY A 41 -33.29 5.68 -11.64
CA GLY A 41 -34.66 6.09 -11.30
C GLY A 41 -34.76 7.11 -10.17
N LEU A 42 -33.75 7.24 -9.32
CA LEU A 42 -33.66 8.36 -8.36
C LEU A 42 -32.82 9.50 -8.94
N PRO A 43 -33.23 10.78 -8.76
CA PRO A 43 -32.33 11.90 -9.00
C PRO A 43 -31.06 11.67 -8.17
N PRO A 44 -29.86 11.87 -8.75
CA PRO A 44 -28.62 11.57 -8.06
C PRO A 44 -28.60 12.39 -6.77
N PRO A 45 -28.51 11.75 -5.58
CA PRO A 45 -27.97 12.47 -4.45
C PRO A 45 -26.56 12.91 -4.89
N ASP A 46 -26.04 14.01 -4.34
CA ASP A 46 -24.66 14.53 -4.52
C ASP A 46 -23.52 13.46 -4.37
N THR A 47 -23.90 12.23 -4.01
CA THR A 47 -23.16 10.98 -4.03
C THR A 47 -22.82 10.37 -5.41
N SER A 48 -23.28 10.91 -6.54
CA SER A 48 -22.95 10.39 -7.89
C SER A 48 -21.44 10.33 -8.17
N ASP A 49 -20.66 11.11 -7.40
CA ASP A 49 -19.20 11.17 -7.48
C ASP A 49 -18.49 10.06 -6.67
N ARG A 50 -19.19 9.34 -5.79
CA ARG A 50 -18.59 8.28 -4.94
C ARG A 50 -18.01 7.09 -5.72
N PRO A 51 -18.70 6.47 -6.69
CA PRO A 51 -18.12 5.39 -7.48
C PRO A 51 -16.92 5.89 -8.32
N THR A 52 -16.96 7.13 -8.81
CA THR A 52 -15.84 7.78 -9.51
C THR A 52 -14.64 7.93 -8.59
N ARG A 53 -14.86 8.39 -7.35
CA ARG A 53 -13.82 8.52 -6.32
C ARG A 53 -13.21 7.17 -5.93
N ILE A 54 -14.02 6.14 -5.74
CA ILE A 54 -13.51 4.78 -5.43
C ILE A 54 -12.66 4.26 -6.60
N ASN A 55 -13.11 4.43 -7.84
CA ASN A 55 -12.34 4.03 -9.02
C ASN A 55 -11.02 4.82 -9.15
N GLY A 56 -11.05 6.12 -8.83
CA GLY A 56 -9.85 6.95 -8.77
C GLY A 56 -8.85 6.50 -7.70
N ALA A 57 -9.34 6.15 -6.51
CA ALA A 57 -8.51 5.59 -5.43
C ALA A 57 -7.86 4.27 -5.87
N ILE A 58 -8.64 3.36 -6.46
CA ILE A 58 -8.16 2.08 -7.01
C ILE A 58 -7.07 2.31 -8.05
N ARG A 59 -7.25 3.23 -9.01
CA ARG A 59 -6.24 3.49 -10.06
C ARG A 59 -4.95 4.04 -9.48
N ASN A 60 -5.06 5.06 -8.60
CA ASN A 60 -3.91 5.65 -7.94
C ASN A 60 -3.17 4.63 -7.06
N ASP A 61 -3.91 3.78 -6.35
CA ASP A 61 -3.36 2.68 -5.55
C ASP A 61 -2.58 1.69 -6.42
N SER A 62 -3.08 1.29 -7.59
CA SER A 62 -2.36 0.32 -8.43
C SER A 62 -1.00 0.82 -8.94
N GLU A 63 -0.91 2.09 -9.34
CA GLU A 63 0.36 2.64 -9.84
C GLU A 63 1.40 2.68 -8.72
N ASN A 64 1.04 3.22 -7.55
CA ASN A 64 1.97 3.35 -6.43
C ASN A 64 2.30 2.01 -5.76
N ASP A 65 1.33 1.11 -5.63
CA ASP A 65 1.53 -0.21 -5.04
C ASP A 65 2.51 -1.03 -5.91
N ALA A 66 2.42 -0.90 -7.25
CA ALA A 66 3.37 -1.57 -8.16
C ALA A 66 4.82 -1.08 -7.95
N TYR A 67 5.04 0.23 -7.88
CA TYR A 67 6.38 0.78 -7.61
C TYR A 67 6.92 0.32 -6.25
N PHE A 68 6.09 0.39 -5.20
CA PHE A 68 6.50 -0.04 -3.87
C PHE A 68 6.82 -1.54 -3.83
N LEU A 69 6.03 -2.38 -4.50
CA LEU A 69 6.26 -3.82 -4.54
C LEU A 69 7.58 -4.20 -5.21
N ILE A 70 7.99 -3.49 -6.26
CA ILE A 70 9.28 -3.70 -6.91
C ILE A 70 10.42 -3.39 -5.92
N LEU A 71 10.35 -2.27 -5.21
CA LEU A 71 11.35 -1.91 -4.19
C LEU A 71 11.33 -2.89 -3.00
N TYR A 72 10.14 -3.31 -2.57
CA TYR A 72 9.93 -4.26 -1.48
C TYR A 72 10.49 -5.64 -1.80
N LEU A 73 10.30 -6.11 -3.04
CA LEU A 73 10.92 -7.33 -3.54
C LEU A 73 12.44 -7.20 -3.63
N GLY A 74 12.94 -6.09 -4.17
CA GLY A 74 14.38 -5.82 -4.22
C GLY A 74 15.02 -5.91 -2.83
N THR A 75 14.40 -5.26 -1.84
CA THR A 75 14.88 -5.31 -0.45
C THR A 75 14.85 -6.74 0.09
N ALA A 76 13.84 -7.54 -0.22
CA ALA A 76 13.77 -8.94 0.19
C ALA A 76 14.91 -9.80 -0.41
N ILE A 77 15.29 -9.54 -1.66
CA ILE A 77 16.34 -10.28 -2.38
C ILE A 77 17.73 -9.94 -1.84
N PHE A 78 18.00 -8.66 -1.59
CA PHE A 78 19.31 -8.18 -1.12
C PHE A 78 19.49 -8.27 0.41
N SER A 79 18.49 -8.75 1.15
CA SER A 79 18.56 -8.95 2.59
C SER A 79 19.16 -10.32 2.94
N TYR A 80 20.21 -10.34 3.77
CA TYR A 80 20.94 -11.57 4.15
C TYR A 80 20.35 -12.30 5.36
N SER A 81 19.05 -12.15 5.62
CA SER A 81 18.33 -12.77 6.75
C SER A 81 18.82 -12.35 8.15
N VAL A 82 19.47 -11.20 8.29
CA VAL A 82 19.73 -10.63 9.62
C VAL A 82 18.40 -10.12 10.19
N ASN A 83 18.12 -10.39 11.46
CA ASN A 83 16.88 -9.94 12.13
C ASN A 83 16.56 -8.45 11.91
N ALA A 84 17.59 -7.61 11.81
CA ALA A 84 17.45 -6.18 11.54
C ALA A 84 16.83 -5.87 10.15
N ASP A 85 17.12 -6.68 9.12
CA ASP A 85 16.55 -6.51 7.77
C ASP A 85 15.07 -6.86 7.73
N ILE A 86 14.70 -7.93 8.43
CA ILE A 86 13.30 -8.37 8.56
C ILE A 86 12.46 -7.32 9.27
N VAL A 87 12.95 -6.80 10.40
CA VAL A 87 12.27 -5.73 11.14
C VAL A 87 12.10 -4.49 10.26
N ARG A 88 13.14 -4.11 9.52
CA ARG A 88 13.10 -2.96 8.60
C ARG A 88 12.04 -3.13 7.52
N MET A 89 11.95 -4.31 6.90
CA MET A 89 10.90 -4.63 5.93
C MET A 89 9.51 -4.52 6.55
N ILE A 90 9.28 -5.10 7.73
CA ILE A 90 7.99 -5.04 8.43
C ILE A 90 7.59 -3.58 8.71
N VAL A 91 8.52 -2.74 9.16
CA VAL A 91 8.27 -1.33 9.45
C VAL A 91 7.87 -0.58 8.18
N TYR A 92 8.65 -0.68 7.09
CA TYR A 92 8.31 -0.02 5.84
C TYR A 92 6.97 -0.51 5.27
N GLY A 93 6.72 -1.81 5.29
CA GLY A 93 5.47 -2.40 4.85
C GLY A 93 4.27 -1.89 5.67
N ALA A 94 4.39 -1.87 7.00
CA ALA A 94 3.31 -1.41 7.88
C ALA A 94 3.01 0.09 7.71
N VAL A 95 4.05 0.93 7.63
CA VAL A 95 3.91 2.39 7.42
C VAL A 95 3.28 2.67 6.07
N TYR A 96 3.77 2.03 5.00
CA TYR A 96 3.21 2.18 3.67
C TYR A 96 1.74 1.77 3.62
N LEU A 97 1.42 0.56 4.09
CA LEU A 97 0.06 0.03 4.07
C LEU A 97 -0.91 0.92 4.85
N THR A 98 -0.52 1.37 6.04
CA THR A 98 -1.35 2.24 6.88
C THR A 98 -1.62 3.56 6.19
N THR A 99 -0.57 4.19 5.66
CA THR A 99 -0.65 5.48 4.99
C THR A 99 -1.51 5.41 3.73
N ARG A 100 -1.36 4.35 2.92
CA ARG A 100 -2.17 4.14 1.72
C ARG A 100 -3.62 3.79 2.06
N SER A 101 -3.87 3.04 3.13
CA SER A 101 -5.23 2.77 3.61
C SER A 101 -5.93 4.05 4.06
N ILE A 102 -5.24 4.91 4.82
CA ILE A 102 -5.74 6.23 5.21
C ILE A 102 -6.01 7.09 3.96
N HIS A 103 -5.09 7.09 3.00
CA HIS A 103 -5.25 7.81 1.74
C HIS A 103 -6.51 7.36 0.99
N SER A 104 -6.75 6.05 0.80
CA SER A 104 -7.94 5.55 0.12
C SER A 104 -9.23 5.95 0.85
N VAL A 105 -9.25 5.88 2.19
CA VAL A 105 -10.41 6.32 2.99
C VAL A 105 -10.68 7.81 2.79
N MET A 106 -9.65 8.67 2.92
CA MET A 106 -9.78 10.11 2.70
C MET A 106 -10.17 10.44 1.25
N PHE A 107 -9.71 9.67 0.28
CA PHE A 107 -10.06 9.82 -1.13
C PHE A 107 -11.55 9.55 -1.37
N ILE A 108 -12.09 8.48 -0.76
CA ILE A 108 -13.49 8.10 -0.88
C ILE A 108 -14.40 9.11 -0.16
N LEU A 109 -13.95 9.63 0.98
CA LEU A 109 -14.67 10.65 1.76
C LEU A 109 -14.50 12.08 1.22
N ALA A 110 -13.66 12.27 0.18
CA ALA A 110 -13.29 13.57 -0.36
C ALA A 110 -12.77 14.59 0.68
N LEU A 111 -12.03 14.10 1.68
CA LEU A 111 -11.43 14.93 2.72
C LEU A 111 -10.15 15.60 2.20
N GLN A 112 -10.31 16.82 1.68
CA GLN A 112 -9.19 17.74 1.43
C GLN A 112 -8.99 18.62 2.67
N PRO A 113 -7.75 18.91 3.11
CA PRO A 113 -6.45 18.65 2.48
C PRO A 113 -5.79 17.31 2.87
N HIS A 114 -6.39 16.55 3.80
CA HIS A 114 -5.77 15.37 4.41
C HIS A 114 -5.39 14.29 3.40
N ARG A 115 -6.14 14.14 2.29
CA ARG A 115 -5.78 13.28 1.17
C ARG A 115 -4.37 13.56 0.64
N MET A 116 -3.99 14.82 0.45
CA MET A 116 -2.67 15.18 -0.07
C MET A 116 -1.56 14.84 0.92
N LEU A 117 -1.80 15.07 2.22
CA LEU A 117 -0.85 14.72 3.27
C LEU A 117 -0.61 13.20 3.32
N ALA A 118 -1.67 12.41 3.32
CA ALA A 118 -1.55 10.96 3.30
C ALA A 118 -0.83 10.45 2.03
N PHE A 119 -1.09 11.06 0.87
CA PHE A 119 -0.33 10.76 -0.35
C PHE A 119 1.17 11.06 -0.19
N LEU A 120 1.50 12.24 0.33
CA LEU A 120 2.88 12.67 0.52
C LEU A 120 3.64 11.78 1.50
N PHE A 121 3.03 11.40 2.62
CA PHE A 121 3.64 10.44 3.56
C PHE A 121 3.92 9.08 2.89
N GLY A 122 3.00 8.60 2.06
CA GLY A 122 3.18 7.35 1.32
C GLY A 122 4.34 7.46 0.33
N LEU A 123 4.42 8.59 -0.39
CA LEU A 123 5.50 8.87 -1.32
C LEU A 123 6.86 8.97 -0.62
N LEU A 124 6.93 9.66 0.53
CA LEU A 124 8.14 9.76 1.34
C LEU A 124 8.59 8.39 1.86
N CYS A 125 7.66 7.51 2.23
CA CYS A 125 7.96 6.14 2.62
C CYS A 125 8.58 5.35 1.45
N THR A 126 7.99 5.43 0.25
CA THR A 126 8.55 4.80 -0.95
C THR A 126 9.94 5.33 -1.28
N PHE A 127 10.14 6.65 -1.16
CA PHE A 127 11.43 7.28 -1.41
C PHE A 127 12.49 6.86 -0.38
N ALA A 128 12.15 6.87 0.91
CA ALA A 128 13.04 6.40 1.98
C ALA A 128 13.45 4.94 1.76
N MET A 129 12.51 4.09 1.34
CA MET A 129 12.79 2.70 1.01
C MET A 129 13.72 2.56 -0.20
N SER A 130 13.55 3.40 -1.23
CA SER A 130 14.44 3.37 -2.39
C SER A 130 15.89 3.72 -2.03
N LEU A 131 16.10 4.69 -1.14
CA LEU A 131 17.43 5.04 -0.63
C LEU A 131 18.02 3.92 0.21
N ASP A 132 17.22 3.34 1.10
CA ASP A 132 17.64 2.22 1.95
C ASP A 132 18.06 0.99 1.12
N LEU A 133 17.34 0.71 0.04
CA LEU A 133 17.70 -0.35 -0.91
C LEU A 133 19.07 -0.09 -1.55
N VAL A 134 19.32 1.12 -2.04
CA VAL A 134 20.61 1.48 -2.65
C VAL A 134 21.75 1.36 -1.64
N ILE A 135 21.55 1.83 -0.40
CA ILE A 135 22.54 1.70 0.68
C ILE A 135 22.81 0.22 0.98
N THR A 136 21.76 -0.60 1.04
CA THR A 136 21.87 -2.03 1.28
C THR A 136 22.67 -2.71 0.16
N MET A 137 22.34 -2.46 -1.10
CA MET A 137 23.08 -2.97 -2.27
C MET A 137 24.56 -2.55 -2.27
N SER A 138 24.84 -1.30 -1.88
CA SER A 138 26.22 -0.79 -1.81
C SER A 138 27.04 -1.47 -0.71
N ARG A 139 26.41 -1.87 0.40
CA ARG A 139 27.08 -2.63 1.47
C ARG A 139 27.32 -4.08 1.08
N THR A 140 26.44 -4.65 0.27
CA THR A 140 26.54 -6.03 -0.21
C THR A 140 27.65 -6.24 -1.25
N THR A 141 27.98 -5.20 -2.02
CA THR A 141 28.97 -5.30 -3.12
C THR A 141 30.43 -5.10 -2.64
N ASN A 142 30.63 -4.56 -1.44
CA ASN A 142 31.95 -4.36 -0.82
C ASN A 142 32.29 -5.50 0.13
#